data_AF-A0A1Y6CJ08-F1
#
_entry.id   AF-A0A1Y6CJ08-F1
#
_cell.length_a   1.000
_cell.length_b   1.000
_cell.length_c   1.000
_cell.angle_alpha   90.00
_cell.angle_beta   90.00
_cell.angle_gamma   90.00
#
_symmetry.space_group_name_H-M   'P 1'
#
loop_
_entity.id
_entity.type
_entity.pdbx_description
1 polymer ?
#
loop_
_entity_poly.entity_id
_entity_poly.type
_entity_poly.pdbx_seq_one_letter_code
_entity_poly.pdbx_strand_id
1 'polypeptide(L)'
;MKTLLQPTLLALLLAASPLGQAAEPASDDQGAGAALFLSRDNEGFTTRRLALEYLPDYQHADALTGVRYTDHHYSQNDWQRDGQQIALLHRQIDPATANGWQIDTGLFRQGGHDLLTLDGNYRRALAPRTGLELFVNRDWVETQNSLDRGVHFNYWGASLDQGLGEHVTLVGLAARQDFSDGNERSHGRLKLIYQPWLDLGLTLQARYRTYHSSSDDVDGAYFNPKNYDESMLAVGWRKRLQGWTGTLTAGLGRQQVNDDPRSNTRLLELGLQSPLRAQQSLRLRGGYSQSAAFNGPDYRYRYLQGEWIARF
;
A
#
# COMPACT_ATOMS: atom_id res chain seq x y z
N MET A 1 29.58 18.32 30.51
CA MET A 1 30.09 18.76 29.20
C MET A 1 28.98 18.58 28.19
N LYS A 2 28.45 19.68 27.66
CA LYS A 2 27.35 19.72 26.68
C LYS A 2 27.96 19.64 25.28
N THR A 3 27.73 18.55 24.57
CA THR A 3 28.11 18.43 23.14
C THR A 3 26.92 18.89 22.30
N LEU A 4 27.12 20.02 21.62
CA LEU A 4 26.24 20.54 20.57
C LEU A 4 26.27 19.58 19.38
N LEU A 5 25.10 19.08 18.98
CA LEU A 5 24.89 18.42 17.68
C LEU A 5 24.65 19.51 16.63
N GLN A 6 25.61 19.65 15.71
CA GLN A 6 25.48 20.43 14.49
C GLN A 6 24.47 19.76 13.53
N PRO A 7 23.55 20.51 12.89
CA PRO A 7 22.77 19.99 11.79
C PRO A 7 23.54 20.25 10.49
N THR A 8 24.13 19.21 9.91
CA THR A 8 24.62 19.26 8.53
C THR A 8 24.11 18.03 7.80
N LEU A 9 23.01 18.17 7.06
CA LEU A 9 22.66 17.31 5.94
C LEU A 9 21.59 18.03 5.12
N LEU A 10 22.07 19.00 4.35
CA LEU A 10 21.39 19.56 3.19
C LEU A 10 22.03 18.92 1.96
N ALA A 11 21.20 18.65 0.96
CA ALA A 11 21.52 18.26 -0.42
C ALA A 11 21.65 16.76 -0.70
N LEU A 12 20.52 16.17 -1.10
CA LEU A 12 20.43 15.20 -2.19
C LEU A 12 19.01 15.24 -2.79
N LEU A 13 18.65 16.40 -3.36
CA LEU A 13 17.58 16.51 -4.35
C LEU A 13 18.17 16.06 -5.69
N LEU A 14 18.19 14.75 -5.91
CA LEU A 14 18.48 14.20 -7.25
C LEU A 14 17.25 14.41 -8.13
N ALA A 15 17.48 15.20 -9.19
CA ALA A 15 16.53 15.52 -10.23
C ALA A 15 15.94 14.26 -10.88
N ALA A 16 14.69 13.96 -10.57
CA ALA A 16 13.81 13.24 -11.48
C ALA A 16 13.19 14.29 -12.41
N SER A 17 13.83 14.53 -13.55
CA SER A 17 13.21 15.33 -14.62
C SER A 17 11.95 14.60 -15.11
N PRO A 18 10.75 15.19 -15.07
CA PRO A 18 9.58 14.57 -15.66
C PRO A 18 9.77 14.56 -17.17
N LEU A 19 9.74 13.36 -17.77
CA LEU A 19 9.60 13.19 -19.21
C LEU A 19 8.30 13.83 -19.66
N GLY A 20 8.40 15.05 -20.21
CA GLY A 20 7.45 15.68 -21.13
C GLY A 20 5.97 15.47 -20.83
N GLN A 21 5.45 16.16 -19.82
CA GLN A 21 4.04 16.60 -19.81
C GLN A 21 4.02 18.12 -19.70
N ALA A 22 3.17 18.77 -20.50
CA ALA A 22 2.91 20.19 -20.38
C ALA A 22 2.50 20.47 -18.92
N ALA A 23 3.25 21.33 -18.24
CA ALA A 23 2.93 21.75 -16.89
C ALA A 23 1.55 22.45 -16.92
N GLU A 24 0.54 21.83 -16.32
CA GLU A 24 -0.65 22.58 -15.94
C GLU A 24 -0.22 23.69 -14.95
N PRO A 25 -0.85 24.87 -15.01
CA PRO A 25 -0.50 25.96 -14.09
C PRO A 25 -0.64 25.45 -12.65
N ALA A 26 0.42 25.62 -11.85
CA ALA A 26 0.38 25.34 -10.42
C ALA A 26 -0.80 26.09 -9.81
N SER A 27 -1.64 25.40 -9.04
CA SER A 27 -2.72 26.08 -8.32
C SER A 27 -2.11 26.78 -7.11
N ASP A 28 -2.52 28.03 -6.85
CA ASP A 28 -2.17 28.73 -5.61
C ASP A 28 -2.92 28.18 -4.38
N ASP A 29 -3.78 27.17 -4.56
CA ASP A 29 -4.57 26.53 -3.52
C ASP A 29 -3.65 25.68 -2.62
N GLN A 30 -3.72 25.93 -1.30
CA GLN A 30 -2.98 25.17 -0.30
C GLN A 30 -3.91 24.19 0.42
N GLY A 31 -3.31 23.24 1.13
CA GLY A 31 -4.05 22.32 1.97
C GLY A 31 -3.28 21.89 3.20
N ALA A 32 -4.03 21.38 4.17
CA ALA A 32 -3.50 20.65 5.30
C ALA A 32 -4.23 19.31 5.41
N GLY A 33 -3.49 18.28 5.79
CA GLY A 33 -4.03 16.94 5.89
C GLY A 33 -3.68 16.27 7.21
N ALA A 34 -4.47 15.25 7.53
CA ALA A 34 -4.19 14.29 8.59
C ALA A 34 -4.45 12.88 8.06
N ALA A 35 -3.54 11.95 8.37
CA ALA A 35 -3.72 10.55 8.03
C ALA A 35 -3.56 9.66 9.26
N LEU A 36 -4.22 8.51 9.24
CA LEU A 36 -4.11 7.51 10.29
C LEU A 36 -4.03 6.11 9.69
N PHE A 37 -3.26 5.25 10.34
CA PHE A 37 -3.26 3.81 10.09
C PHE A 37 -3.23 3.09 11.42
N LEU A 38 -4.20 2.20 11.63
CA LEU A 38 -4.32 1.38 12.83
C LEU A 38 -4.42 -0.07 12.39
N SER A 39 -3.63 -0.95 12.96
CA SER A 39 -3.74 -2.38 12.71
C SER A 39 -3.53 -3.22 13.97
N ARG A 40 -4.06 -4.43 13.92
CA ARG A 40 -3.87 -5.45 14.95
C ARG A 40 -4.01 -6.83 14.33
N ASP A 41 -3.19 -7.76 14.78
CA ASP A 41 -3.34 -9.18 14.49
C ASP A 41 -3.75 -10.01 15.72
N ASN A 42 -3.93 -11.32 15.54
CA ASN A 42 -4.18 -12.26 16.62
C ASN A 42 -2.91 -12.85 17.25
N GLU A 43 -1.73 -12.38 16.85
CA GLU A 43 -0.44 -12.68 17.47
C GLU A 43 0.00 -11.57 18.45
N GLY A 44 -0.84 -10.53 18.60
CA GLY A 44 -0.68 -9.45 19.56
C GLY A 44 0.10 -8.24 19.02
N PHE A 45 0.56 -8.28 17.76
CA PHE A 45 1.23 -7.15 17.14
C PHE A 45 0.22 -6.07 16.75
N THR A 46 0.51 -4.82 17.08
CA THR A 46 -0.30 -3.66 16.71
C THR A 46 0.56 -2.56 16.14
N THR A 47 0.03 -1.87 15.13
CA THR A 47 0.64 -0.68 14.53
C THR A 47 -0.33 0.48 14.66
N ARG A 48 0.18 1.63 15.10
CA ARG A 48 -0.50 2.91 15.04
C ARG A 48 0.40 3.91 14.32
N ARG A 49 -0.14 4.56 13.29
CA ARG A 49 0.51 5.65 12.58
C ARG A 49 -0.42 6.84 12.57
N LEU A 50 0.10 8.01 12.93
CA LEU A 50 -0.61 9.27 12.86
C LEU A 50 0.25 10.26 12.09
N ALA A 51 -0.34 10.89 11.09
CA ALA A 51 0.37 11.80 10.22
C ALA A 51 -0.31 13.16 10.12
N LEU A 52 0.52 14.19 9.92
CA LEU A 52 0.12 15.54 9.58
C LEU A 52 0.79 15.93 8.26
N GLU A 53 0.06 16.66 7.42
CA GLU A 53 0.48 17.01 6.08
C GLU A 53 0.34 18.51 5.85
N TYR A 54 1.35 19.10 5.21
CA TYR A 54 1.28 20.43 4.63
C TYR A 54 1.40 20.32 3.11
N LEU A 55 0.42 20.86 2.39
CA LEU A 55 0.24 20.69 0.95
C LEU A 55 0.28 22.07 0.27
N PRO A 56 1.47 22.59 -0.08
CA PRO A 56 1.59 23.90 -0.71
C PRO A 56 1.05 23.97 -2.14
N ASP A 57 0.83 22.83 -2.80
CA ASP A 57 0.18 22.73 -4.11
C ASP A 57 -0.90 21.64 -4.03
N TYR A 58 -2.16 22.06 -3.93
CA TYR A 58 -3.30 21.16 -3.76
C TYR A 58 -4.44 21.50 -4.71
N GLN A 59 -4.58 20.69 -5.77
CA GLN A 59 -5.70 20.81 -6.70
C GLN A 59 -6.89 19.96 -6.24
N HIS A 60 -6.61 18.72 -5.85
CA HIS A 60 -7.57 17.79 -5.23
C HIS A 60 -6.82 16.61 -4.61
N ALA A 61 -7.52 15.71 -3.90
CA ALA A 61 -6.91 14.56 -3.22
C ALA A 61 -6.19 13.53 -4.14
N ASP A 62 -6.20 13.73 -5.46
CA ASP A 62 -5.47 12.90 -6.44
C ASP A 62 -4.44 13.72 -7.24
N ALA A 63 -4.27 15.01 -6.92
CA ALA A 63 -3.37 15.94 -7.60
C ALA A 63 -2.82 16.92 -6.54
N LEU A 64 -1.68 16.57 -5.93
CA LEU A 64 -1.10 17.30 -4.81
C LEU A 64 0.42 17.13 -4.70
N THR A 65 1.05 18.11 -4.06
CA THR A 65 2.44 18.05 -3.59
C THR A 65 2.49 18.48 -2.13
N GLY A 66 3.31 17.82 -1.31
CA GLY A 66 3.52 18.28 0.05
C GLY A 66 4.53 17.53 0.89
N VAL A 67 4.50 17.81 2.18
CA VAL A 67 5.35 17.20 3.20
C VAL A 67 4.46 16.54 4.24
N ARG A 68 4.81 15.31 4.63
CA ARG A 68 4.15 14.56 5.70
C ARG A 68 5.12 14.30 6.83
N TYR A 69 4.68 14.54 8.06
CA TYR A 69 5.29 13.97 9.26
C TYR A 69 4.42 12.84 9.76
N THR A 70 5.01 11.68 10.05
CA THR A 70 4.29 10.50 10.58
C THR A 70 4.95 10.01 11.86
N ASP A 71 4.15 9.94 12.93
CA ASP A 71 4.49 9.28 14.18
C ASP A 71 4.04 7.81 14.11
N HIS A 72 4.96 6.89 14.38
CA HIS A 72 4.74 5.44 14.36
C HIS A 72 4.89 4.87 15.77
N HIS A 73 3.96 4.01 16.14
CA HIS A 73 3.99 3.25 17.37
C HIS A 73 3.65 1.79 17.07
N TYR A 74 4.55 0.90 17.48
CA TYR A 74 4.41 -0.54 17.38
C TYR A 74 4.38 -1.16 18.77
N SER A 75 3.59 -2.20 18.96
CA SER A 75 3.57 -2.95 20.21
C SER A 75 3.28 -4.43 19.99
N GLN A 76 3.89 -5.30 20.80
CA GLN A 76 3.58 -6.72 20.86
C GLN A 76 3.90 -7.25 22.27
N ASN A 77 2.86 -7.69 23.00
CA ASN A 77 3.01 -8.06 24.42
C ASN A 77 3.67 -6.93 25.23
N ASP A 78 4.79 -7.20 25.90
CA ASP A 78 5.55 -6.20 26.69
C ASP A 78 6.55 -5.38 25.83
N TRP A 79 6.70 -5.71 24.55
CA TRP A 79 7.58 -5.01 23.63
C TRP A 79 6.85 -3.83 22.98
N GLN A 80 7.57 -2.72 22.80
CA GLN A 80 7.10 -1.51 22.13
C GLN A 80 8.24 -0.84 21.36
N ARG A 81 7.88 -0.14 20.29
CA ARG A 81 8.81 0.63 19.46
C ARG A 81 8.14 1.87 18.90
N ASP A 82 8.78 3.02 19.08
CA ASP A 82 8.39 4.27 18.43
C ASP A 82 9.29 4.56 17.23
N GLY A 83 8.74 5.31 16.29
CA GLY A 83 9.45 5.73 15.09
C GLY A 83 8.85 7.00 14.49
N GLN A 84 9.66 7.72 13.71
CA GLN A 84 9.27 9.00 13.13
C GLN A 84 9.72 9.07 11.67
N GLN A 85 8.86 9.60 10.83
CA GLN A 85 9.14 9.75 9.40
C GLN A 85 8.79 11.17 8.94
N ILE A 86 9.67 11.75 8.13
CA ILE A 86 9.36 12.93 7.31
C ILE A 86 9.45 12.52 5.85
N ALA A 87 8.38 12.73 5.09
CA ALA A 87 8.27 12.35 3.70
C ALA A 87 7.81 13.51 2.82
N LEU A 88 8.33 13.54 1.59
CA LEU A 88 7.80 14.32 0.48
C LEU A 88 6.73 13.47 -0.22
N LEU A 89 5.58 14.08 -0.49
CA LEU A 89 4.47 13.48 -1.20
C LEU A 89 4.31 14.19 -2.54
N HIS A 90 4.10 13.42 -3.61
CA HIS A 90 3.63 13.98 -4.87
C HIS A 90 2.71 12.99 -5.56
N ARG A 91 1.54 13.45 -5.99
CA ARG A 91 0.53 12.63 -6.65
C ARG A 91 -0.06 13.43 -7.81
N GLN A 92 -0.14 12.79 -8.97
CA GLN A 92 -0.85 13.30 -10.13
C GLN A 92 -1.57 12.14 -10.81
N ILE A 93 -2.82 11.91 -10.41
CA ILE A 93 -3.68 10.81 -10.86
C ILE A 93 -4.96 11.41 -11.43
N ASP A 94 -5.27 11.04 -12.67
CA ASP A 94 -6.54 11.36 -13.31
C ASP A 94 -7.68 10.60 -12.62
N PRO A 95 -8.63 11.29 -11.97
CA PRO A 95 -9.76 10.65 -11.29
C PRO A 95 -10.67 9.80 -12.18
N ALA A 96 -10.74 10.11 -13.47
CA ALA A 96 -11.63 9.44 -14.41
C ALA A 96 -11.06 8.10 -14.86
N THR A 97 -9.74 8.03 -15.06
CA THR A 97 -9.06 6.85 -15.63
C THR A 97 -8.19 6.10 -14.63
N ALA A 98 -7.89 6.70 -13.47
CA ALA A 98 -6.89 6.28 -12.50
C ALA A 98 -5.46 6.20 -13.08
N ASN A 99 -5.22 6.72 -14.28
CA ASN A 99 -3.87 6.83 -14.84
C ASN A 99 -3.12 7.99 -14.20
N GLY A 100 -1.80 7.92 -14.18
CA GLY A 100 -0.95 8.91 -13.54
C GLY A 100 0.07 8.25 -12.63
N TRP A 101 0.51 8.95 -11.61
CA TRP A 101 1.54 8.47 -10.70
C TRP A 101 1.42 9.06 -9.32
N GLN A 102 2.06 8.39 -8.36
CA GLN A 102 2.36 8.96 -7.07
C GLN A 102 3.74 8.52 -6.61
N ILE A 103 4.36 9.33 -5.77
CA ILE A 103 5.60 9.02 -5.08
C ILE A 103 5.60 9.65 -3.69
N ASP A 104 5.88 8.83 -2.69
CA ASP A 104 6.12 9.22 -1.30
C ASP A 104 7.57 8.79 -0.99
N THR A 105 8.45 9.74 -0.69
CA THR A 105 9.85 9.47 -0.35
C THR A 105 10.23 10.15 0.94
N GLY A 106 10.92 9.47 1.85
CA GLY A 106 11.10 10.00 3.20
C GLY A 106 12.25 9.38 3.98
N LEU A 107 12.61 10.03 5.08
CA LEU A 107 13.55 9.52 6.06
C LEU A 107 12.75 8.98 7.26
N PHE A 108 12.84 7.68 7.50
CA PHE A 108 12.20 7.00 8.62
C PHE A 108 13.27 6.55 9.63
N ARG A 109 13.22 7.11 10.83
CA ARG A 109 14.03 6.68 11.98
C ARG A 109 13.21 5.83 12.96
N GLN A 110 13.73 4.68 13.34
CA GLN A 110 13.17 3.85 14.41
C GLN A 110 14.28 2.99 15.05
N GLY A 111 14.26 2.83 16.36
CA GLY A 111 15.13 1.85 17.05
C GLY A 111 16.65 2.01 16.84
N GLY A 112 17.13 3.23 16.56
CA GLY A 112 18.54 3.49 16.25
C GLY A 112 18.92 3.24 14.78
N HIS A 113 17.95 2.87 13.94
CA HIS A 113 18.11 2.66 12.51
C HIS A 113 17.45 3.79 11.72
N ASP A 114 18.11 4.19 10.64
CA ASP A 114 17.62 5.19 9.69
C ASP A 114 17.41 4.52 8.32
N LEU A 115 16.27 4.79 7.68
CA LEU A 115 15.93 4.27 6.35
C LEU A 115 15.40 5.38 5.46
N LEU A 116 15.97 5.48 4.26
CA LEU A 116 15.30 6.18 3.16
C LEU A 116 14.19 5.27 2.63
N THR A 117 12.95 5.68 2.84
CA THR A 117 11.74 4.99 2.39
C THR A 117 11.30 5.50 1.03
N LEU A 118 10.64 4.65 0.26
CA LEU A 118 10.06 4.99 -1.04
C LEU A 118 8.74 4.24 -1.20
N ASP A 119 7.68 4.90 -1.65
CA ASP A 119 6.47 4.24 -2.13
C ASP A 119 6.05 4.96 -3.41
N GLY A 120 6.02 4.26 -4.53
CA GLY A 120 5.75 4.88 -5.82
C GLY A 120 4.99 3.95 -6.75
N ASN A 121 4.09 4.52 -7.52
CA ASN A 121 3.44 3.84 -8.63
C ASN A 121 3.27 4.76 -9.84
N TYR A 122 3.18 4.13 -11.00
CA TYR A 122 2.90 4.78 -12.27
C TYR A 122 1.95 3.89 -13.07
N ARG A 123 0.81 4.42 -13.48
CA ARG A 123 -0.23 3.72 -14.23
C ARG A 123 -0.54 4.42 -15.53
N ARG A 124 -0.64 3.66 -16.63
CA ARG A 124 -0.98 4.19 -17.94
C ARG A 124 -1.78 3.18 -18.77
N ALA A 125 -2.75 3.67 -19.54
CA ALA A 125 -3.37 2.91 -20.62
C ALA A 125 -2.38 2.72 -21.80
N LEU A 126 -2.08 1.47 -22.14
CA LEU A 126 -1.31 1.11 -23.34
C LEU A 126 -2.21 1.00 -24.57
N ALA A 127 -3.47 0.60 -24.36
CA ALA A 127 -4.53 0.51 -25.37
C ALA A 127 -5.89 0.72 -24.69
N PRO A 128 -7.02 0.86 -25.44
CA PRO A 128 -8.33 1.14 -24.84
C PRO A 128 -8.81 0.14 -23.78
N ARG A 129 -8.32 -1.09 -23.80
CA ARG A 129 -8.63 -2.16 -22.85
C ARG A 129 -7.39 -2.76 -22.19
N THR A 130 -6.26 -2.06 -22.26
CA THR A 130 -5.00 -2.57 -21.74
C THR A 130 -4.33 -1.49 -20.89
N GLY A 131 -4.22 -1.75 -19.60
CA GLY A 131 -3.52 -0.92 -18.62
C GLY A 131 -2.20 -1.57 -18.18
N LEU A 132 -1.20 -0.73 -17.92
CA LEU A 132 0.06 -1.11 -17.29
C LEU A 132 0.23 -0.28 -16.02
N GLU A 133 0.66 -0.93 -14.94
CA GLU A 133 1.07 -0.28 -13.71
C GLU A 133 2.46 -0.78 -13.29
N LEU A 134 3.36 0.15 -13.01
CA LEU A 134 4.68 -0.12 -12.42
C LEU A 134 4.65 0.38 -10.98
N PHE A 135 5.31 -0.32 -10.07
CA PHE A 135 5.39 0.08 -8.67
C PHE A 135 6.72 -0.25 -8.04
N VAL A 136 7.06 0.51 -7.00
CA VAL A 136 8.22 0.32 -6.14
C VAL A 136 7.86 0.72 -4.71
N ASN A 137 8.31 -0.06 -3.73
CA ASN A 137 8.14 0.22 -2.32
C ASN A 137 9.39 -0.21 -1.55
N ARG A 138 9.89 0.65 -0.67
CA ARG A 138 11.00 0.39 0.24
C ARG A 138 10.59 0.86 1.62
N ASP A 139 10.48 -0.08 2.54
CA ASP A 139 10.01 0.16 3.89
C ASP A 139 10.54 -0.91 4.87
N TRP A 140 10.32 -0.72 6.17
CA TRP A 140 10.65 -1.70 7.19
C TRP A 140 9.78 -2.94 7.10
N VAL A 141 10.34 -4.09 7.48
CA VAL A 141 9.52 -5.28 7.76
C VAL A 141 8.91 -5.12 9.15
N GLU A 142 7.59 -5.02 9.22
CA GLU A 142 6.88 -4.71 10.47
C GLU A 142 6.59 -5.97 11.31
N THR A 143 7.63 -6.45 11.98
CA THR A 143 7.54 -7.41 13.08
C THR A 143 8.50 -6.99 14.18
N GLN A 144 8.31 -7.48 15.42
CA GLN A 144 9.20 -7.17 16.53
C GLN A 144 10.69 -7.43 16.18
N ASN A 145 11.00 -8.64 15.74
CA ASN A 145 12.38 -9.06 15.47
C ASN A 145 13.00 -8.29 14.30
N SER A 146 12.22 -8.01 13.25
CA SER A 146 12.70 -7.25 12.10
C SER A 146 12.96 -5.78 12.45
N LEU A 147 12.09 -5.15 13.23
CA LEU A 147 12.24 -3.76 13.66
C LEU A 147 13.47 -3.59 14.57
N ASP A 148 13.68 -4.51 15.51
CA ASP A 148 14.86 -4.49 16.39
C ASP A 148 16.18 -4.63 15.60
N ARG A 149 16.18 -5.49 14.57
CA ARG A 149 17.33 -5.74 13.69
C ARG A 149 17.53 -4.71 12.59
N GLY A 150 16.54 -3.85 12.32
CA GLY A 150 16.59 -2.92 11.18
C GLY A 150 16.45 -3.64 9.82
N VAL A 151 15.62 -4.68 9.75
CA VAL A 151 15.34 -5.37 8.48
C VAL A 151 14.33 -4.57 7.67
N HIS A 152 14.71 -4.24 6.44
CA HIS A 152 13.86 -3.56 5.46
C HIS A 152 13.76 -4.38 4.18
N PHE A 153 12.80 -4.04 3.34
CA PHE A 153 12.62 -4.67 2.03
C PHE A 153 12.56 -3.63 0.92
N ASN A 154 12.84 -4.06 -0.31
CA ASN A 154 12.57 -3.34 -1.56
C ASN A 154 11.64 -4.22 -2.40
N TYR A 155 10.40 -3.81 -2.63
CA TYR A 155 9.40 -4.51 -3.41
C TYR A 155 9.10 -3.74 -4.69
N TRP A 156 9.29 -4.35 -5.84
CA TRP A 156 9.06 -3.69 -7.13
C TRP A 156 8.53 -4.67 -8.15
N GLY A 157 7.78 -4.16 -9.12
CA GLY A 157 7.19 -5.00 -10.14
C GLY A 157 6.26 -4.26 -11.07
N ALA A 158 5.48 -5.05 -11.80
CA ALA A 158 4.53 -4.54 -12.76
C ALA A 158 3.23 -5.36 -12.73
N SER A 159 2.13 -4.71 -13.07
CA SER A 159 0.87 -5.38 -13.37
C SER A 159 0.30 -4.93 -14.71
N LEU A 160 -0.38 -5.85 -15.38
CA LEU A 160 -1.05 -5.63 -16.65
C LEU A 160 -2.52 -6.01 -16.48
N ASP A 161 -3.42 -5.11 -16.84
CA ASP A 161 -4.85 -5.35 -16.88
C ASP A 161 -5.36 -5.35 -18.33
N GLN A 162 -6.01 -6.44 -18.72
CA GLN A 162 -6.52 -6.68 -20.06
C GLN A 162 -8.02 -6.95 -20.02
N GLY A 163 -8.81 -6.06 -20.61
CA GLY A 163 -10.23 -6.26 -20.87
C GLY A 163 -10.45 -7.29 -21.98
N LEU A 164 -11.28 -8.29 -21.72
CA LEU A 164 -11.69 -9.35 -22.63
C LEU A 164 -13.20 -9.19 -22.91
N GLY A 165 -13.53 -8.43 -23.96
CA GLY A 165 -14.90 -7.96 -24.15
C GLY A 165 -15.27 -6.84 -23.18
N GLU A 166 -16.55 -6.72 -22.84
CA GLU A 166 -17.08 -5.64 -21.99
C GLU A 166 -17.19 -6.03 -20.51
N HIS A 167 -17.33 -7.33 -20.22
CA HIS A 167 -17.67 -7.82 -18.88
C HIS A 167 -16.51 -8.52 -18.18
N VAL A 168 -15.42 -8.82 -18.87
CA VAL A 168 -14.31 -9.60 -18.30
C VAL A 168 -13.04 -8.78 -18.32
N THR A 169 -12.29 -8.80 -17.22
CA THR A 169 -10.94 -8.24 -17.13
C THR A 169 -10.01 -9.25 -16.49
N LEU A 170 -8.86 -9.47 -17.12
CA LEU A 170 -7.77 -10.27 -16.58
C LEU A 170 -6.68 -9.33 -16.08
N VAL A 171 -6.21 -9.52 -14.85
CA VAL A 171 -5.10 -8.77 -14.26
C VAL A 171 -4.00 -9.74 -13.87
N GLY A 172 -2.79 -9.53 -14.39
CA GLY A 172 -1.59 -10.27 -14.01
C GLY A 172 -0.58 -9.35 -13.33
N LEU A 173 0.12 -9.84 -12.32
CA LEU A 173 1.21 -9.13 -11.64
C LEU A 173 2.41 -10.05 -11.48
N ALA A 174 3.60 -9.52 -11.76
CA ALA A 174 4.87 -10.13 -11.44
C ALA A 174 5.75 -9.12 -10.70
N ALA A 175 6.36 -9.56 -9.60
CA ALA A 175 7.15 -8.66 -8.76
C ALA A 175 8.23 -9.41 -7.98
N ARG A 176 9.18 -8.65 -7.45
CA ARG A 176 10.30 -9.13 -6.65
C ARG A 176 10.43 -8.29 -5.39
N GLN A 177 10.74 -8.95 -4.28
CA GLN A 177 10.95 -8.34 -2.97
C GLN A 177 12.32 -8.75 -2.45
N ASP A 178 13.23 -7.80 -2.34
CA ASP A 178 14.60 -8.00 -1.85
C ASP A 178 14.69 -7.52 -0.39
N PHE A 179 15.03 -8.41 0.53
CA PHE A 179 15.17 -8.12 1.95
C PHE A 179 16.63 -7.79 2.30
N SER A 180 16.84 -6.91 3.27
CA SER A 180 18.18 -6.46 3.68
C SER A 180 19.00 -7.52 4.41
N ASP A 181 18.38 -8.63 4.81
CA ASP A 181 19.03 -9.81 5.40
C ASP A 181 19.50 -10.83 4.35
N GLY A 182 19.35 -10.53 3.06
CA GLY A 182 19.80 -11.36 1.95
C GLY A 182 18.73 -12.31 1.38
N ASN A 183 17.52 -12.36 1.97
CA ASN A 183 16.42 -13.10 1.40
C ASN A 183 15.82 -12.37 0.18
N GLU A 184 15.31 -13.14 -0.77
CA GLU A 184 14.61 -12.64 -1.95
C GLU A 184 13.28 -13.37 -2.08
N ARG A 185 12.21 -12.67 -2.45
CA ARG A 185 10.91 -13.27 -2.69
C ARG A 185 10.35 -12.84 -4.03
N SER A 186 10.05 -13.80 -4.88
CA SER A 186 9.32 -13.59 -6.13
C SER A 186 7.82 -13.70 -5.89
N HIS A 187 7.05 -12.84 -6.55
CA HIS A 187 5.60 -12.73 -6.37
C HIS A 187 4.88 -12.86 -7.71
N GLY A 188 3.84 -13.68 -7.76
CA GLY A 188 2.88 -13.75 -8.86
C GLY A 188 1.46 -13.52 -8.37
N ARG A 189 0.67 -12.74 -9.11
CA ARG A 189 -0.78 -12.65 -8.85
C ARG A 189 -1.56 -12.70 -10.17
N LEU A 190 -2.71 -13.35 -10.11
CA LEU A 190 -3.67 -13.40 -11.21
C LEU A 190 -5.05 -13.06 -10.65
N LYS A 191 -5.81 -12.24 -11.38
CA LYS A 191 -7.18 -11.90 -11.03
C LYS A 191 -8.04 -11.87 -12.28
N LEU A 192 -9.05 -12.72 -12.32
CA LEU A 192 -10.13 -12.68 -13.30
C LEU A 192 -11.32 -11.96 -12.67
N ILE A 193 -11.80 -10.90 -13.32
CA ILE A 193 -12.92 -10.08 -12.87
C ILE A 193 -14.02 -10.23 -13.90
N TYR A 194 -15.20 -10.64 -13.44
CA TYR A 194 -16.43 -10.65 -14.23
C TYR A 194 -17.39 -9.63 -13.64
N GLN A 195 -17.86 -8.70 -14.47
CA GLN A 195 -18.84 -7.67 -14.11
C GLN A 195 -20.15 -7.96 -14.85
N PRO A 196 -21.11 -8.66 -14.22
CA PRO A 196 -22.35 -9.06 -14.89
C PRO A 196 -23.21 -7.87 -15.34
N TRP A 197 -23.24 -6.80 -14.54
CA TRP A 197 -23.98 -5.57 -14.85
C TRP A 197 -23.05 -4.37 -14.68
N LEU A 198 -22.83 -3.64 -15.76
CA LEU A 198 -21.91 -2.50 -15.78
C LEU A 198 -22.37 -1.37 -14.84
N ASP A 199 -23.68 -1.16 -14.71
CA ASP A 199 -24.26 -0.05 -13.93
C ASP A 199 -24.43 -0.31 -12.43
N LEU A 200 -24.42 -1.59 -12.02
CA LEU A 200 -24.57 -1.98 -10.61
C LEU A 200 -23.26 -1.90 -9.83
N GLY A 201 -22.12 -1.91 -10.54
CA GLY A 201 -20.79 -1.94 -9.94
C GLY A 201 -20.48 -3.22 -9.15
N LEU A 202 -21.26 -4.28 -9.38
CA LEU A 202 -21.06 -5.61 -8.81
C LEU A 202 -20.04 -6.39 -9.64
N THR A 203 -19.12 -7.09 -8.99
CA THR A 203 -18.10 -7.93 -9.63
C THR A 203 -18.00 -9.29 -8.95
N LEU A 204 -17.78 -10.32 -9.74
CA LEU A 204 -17.34 -11.64 -9.31
C LEU A 204 -15.86 -11.78 -9.67
N GLN A 205 -15.05 -12.31 -8.78
CA GLN A 205 -13.61 -12.32 -8.93
C GLN A 205 -13.04 -13.69 -8.56
N ALA A 206 -12.21 -14.24 -9.44
CA ALA A 206 -11.31 -15.34 -9.10
C ALA A 206 -9.90 -14.76 -8.96
N ARG A 207 -9.27 -14.99 -7.81
CA ARG A 207 -7.95 -14.46 -7.45
C ARG A 207 -7.02 -15.63 -7.18
N TYR A 208 -5.80 -15.51 -7.63
CA TYR A 208 -4.70 -16.40 -7.30
C TYR A 208 -3.47 -15.56 -6.97
N ARG A 209 -2.73 -15.94 -5.93
CA ARG A 209 -1.42 -15.36 -5.61
C ARG A 209 -0.46 -16.45 -5.22
N THR A 210 0.81 -16.26 -5.56
CA THR A 210 1.89 -17.18 -5.24
C THR A 210 3.16 -16.42 -4.87
N TYR A 211 3.92 -16.96 -3.92
CA TYR A 211 5.23 -16.44 -3.53
C TYR A 211 6.27 -17.55 -3.49
N HIS A 212 7.49 -17.24 -3.92
CA HIS A 212 8.64 -18.11 -3.79
C HIS A 212 9.82 -17.37 -3.15
N SER A 213 10.34 -17.87 -2.03
CA SER A 213 11.45 -17.25 -1.29
C SER A 213 12.77 -18.00 -1.52
N SER A 214 13.88 -17.26 -1.60
CA SER A 214 15.21 -17.85 -1.82
C SER A 214 15.76 -18.52 -0.56
N SER A 215 15.54 -17.93 0.62
CA SER A 215 15.89 -18.50 1.92
C SER A 215 14.67 -19.10 2.61
N ASP A 216 14.92 -20.16 3.39
CA ASP A 216 13.93 -20.82 4.25
C ASP A 216 14.06 -20.38 5.72
N ASP A 217 15.22 -19.86 6.08
CA ASP A 217 15.52 -19.35 7.41
C ASP A 217 15.89 -17.87 7.33
N VAL A 218 15.22 -17.09 8.18
CA VAL A 218 15.41 -15.63 8.35
C VAL A 218 15.54 -15.32 9.85
N ASP A 219 15.95 -16.31 10.65
CA ASP A 219 16.06 -16.29 12.10
C ASP A 219 14.74 -15.87 12.79
N GLY A 220 13.61 -16.29 12.23
CA GLY A 220 12.29 -15.88 12.72
C GLY A 220 12.01 -14.38 12.63
N ALA A 221 12.66 -13.65 11.70
CA ALA A 221 12.42 -12.23 11.51
C ALA A 221 10.99 -11.95 11.06
N TYR A 222 10.46 -12.75 10.14
CA TYR A 222 9.12 -12.55 9.56
C TYR A 222 8.61 -13.83 8.93
N PHE A 223 7.32 -13.86 8.57
CA PHE A 223 6.74 -14.98 7.84
C PHE A 223 7.41 -15.16 6.46
N ASN A 224 8.18 -16.23 6.30
CA ASN A 224 9.00 -16.48 5.13
C ASN A 224 8.89 -17.93 4.60
N PRO A 225 7.74 -18.30 4.02
CA PRO A 225 7.62 -19.62 3.41
C PRO A 225 8.48 -19.72 2.14
N LYS A 226 9.01 -20.92 1.86
CA LYS A 226 9.66 -21.23 0.58
C LYS A 226 8.67 -21.06 -0.55
N ASN A 227 7.50 -21.66 -0.42
CA ASN A 227 6.42 -21.61 -1.38
C ASN A 227 5.11 -21.24 -0.68
N TYR A 228 4.36 -20.35 -1.28
CA TYR A 228 3.02 -19.99 -0.80
C TYR A 228 2.09 -19.89 -1.98
N ASP A 229 0.91 -20.46 -1.86
CA ASP A 229 -0.15 -20.38 -2.87
C ASP A 229 -1.48 -20.05 -2.21
N GLU A 230 -2.26 -19.17 -2.81
CA GLU A 230 -3.61 -18.87 -2.37
C GLU A 230 -4.54 -18.68 -3.56
N SER A 231 -5.70 -19.33 -3.51
CA SER A 231 -6.81 -19.18 -4.45
C SER A 231 -8.06 -18.70 -3.73
N MET A 232 -8.73 -17.68 -4.26
CA MET A 232 -9.89 -17.05 -3.63
C MET A 232 -10.98 -16.72 -4.65
N LEU A 233 -12.23 -16.94 -4.26
CA LEU A 233 -13.39 -16.35 -4.91
C LEU A 233 -13.87 -15.16 -4.09
N ALA A 234 -14.14 -14.05 -4.76
CA ALA A 234 -14.57 -12.82 -4.11
C ALA A 234 -15.71 -12.13 -4.86
N VAL A 235 -16.56 -11.46 -4.11
CA VAL A 235 -17.58 -10.54 -4.63
C VAL A 235 -17.14 -9.13 -4.27
N GLY A 236 -17.13 -8.23 -5.24
CA GLY A 236 -16.85 -6.82 -5.05
C GLY A 236 -18.05 -5.96 -5.43
N TRP A 237 -18.26 -4.87 -4.72
CA TRP A 237 -19.27 -3.88 -5.03
C TRP A 237 -18.65 -2.48 -4.93
N ARG A 238 -18.88 -1.65 -5.95
CA ARG A 238 -18.50 -0.24 -5.97
C ARG A 238 -19.70 0.59 -6.40
N LYS A 239 -20.10 1.57 -5.60
CA LYS A 239 -21.19 2.47 -5.98
C LYS A 239 -20.82 3.91 -5.73
N ARG A 240 -21.20 4.78 -6.67
CA ARG A 240 -21.14 6.22 -6.52
C ARG A 240 -22.53 6.77 -6.28
N LEU A 241 -22.71 7.54 -5.20
CA LEU A 241 -23.97 8.20 -4.85
C LEU A 241 -23.66 9.62 -4.38
N GLN A 242 -24.27 10.63 -5.02
CA GLN A 242 -24.05 12.05 -4.70
C GLN A 242 -22.57 12.44 -4.58
N GLY A 243 -21.74 11.90 -5.48
CA GLY A 243 -20.30 12.15 -5.52
C GLY A 243 -19.45 11.28 -4.58
N TRP A 244 -20.03 10.70 -3.51
CA TRP A 244 -19.37 9.74 -2.63
C TRP A 244 -19.21 8.39 -3.33
N THR A 245 -18.07 7.73 -3.10
CA THR A 245 -17.80 6.39 -3.60
C THR A 245 -17.64 5.42 -2.44
N GLY A 246 -18.50 4.41 -2.38
CA GLY A 246 -18.40 3.29 -1.46
C GLY A 246 -17.82 2.06 -2.15
N THR A 247 -17.00 1.29 -1.45
CA THR A 247 -16.50 -0.01 -1.91
C THR A 247 -16.67 -1.08 -0.83
N LEU A 248 -16.98 -2.29 -1.27
CA LEU A 248 -17.03 -3.50 -0.47
C LEU A 248 -16.38 -4.62 -1.26
N THR A 249 -15.59 -5.46 -0.61
CA THR A 249 -15.12 -6.73 -1.16
C THR A 249 -15.18 -7.79 -0.08
N ALA A 250 -15.76 -8.94 -0.38
CA ALA A 250 -15.76 -10.10 0.49
C ALA A 250 -15.27 -11.32 -0.28
N GLY A 251 -14.42 -12.15 0.33
CA GLY A 251 -13.84 -13.31 -0.34
C GLY A 251 -13.55 -14.48 0.59
N LEU A 252 -13.62 -15.67 0.01
CA LEU A 252 -13.33 -16.95 0.66
C LEU A 252 -12.43 -17.77 -0.26
N GLY A 253 -11.48 -18.49 0.32
CA GLY A 253 -10.50 -19.22 -0.47
C GLY A 253 -9.77 -20.31 0.29
N ARG A 254 -8.75 -20.85 -0.38
CA ARG A 254 -7.81 -21.82 0.18
C ARG A 254 -6.38 -21.33 -0.03
N GLN A 255 -5.51 -21.66 0.91
CA GLN A 255 -4.08 -21.39 0.82
C GLN A 255 -3.27 -22.63 1.14
N GLN A 256 -2.02 -22.64 0.71
CA GLN A 256 -1.03 -23.67 0.97
C GLN A 256 0.30 -23.00 1.29
N VAL A 257 0.98 -23.50 2.32
CA VAL A 257 2.29 -23.02 2.76
C VAL A 257 3.24 -24.20 2.65
N ASN A 258 4.24 -24.10 1.80
CA ASN A 258 5.16 -25.21 1.50
C ASN A 258 4.36 -26.51 1.21
N ASP A 259 4.69 -27.59 1.91
CA ASP A 259 4.04 -28.90 1.80
C ASP A 259 2.90 -29.11 2.80
N ASP A 260 2.49 -28.07 3.54
CA ASP A 260 1.43 -28.17 4.55
C ASP A 260 0.05 -28.42 3.92
N PRO A 261 -0.88 -29.07 4.65
CA PRO A 261 -2.26 -29.20 4.22
C PRO A 261 -2.92 -27.85 3.92
N ARG A 262 -3.77 -27.84 2.90
CA ARG A 262 -4.51 -26.63 2.51
C ARG A 262 -5.40 -26.13 3.64
N SER A 263 -5.29 -24.85 3.95
CA SER A 263 -6.11 -24.15 4.95
C SER A 263 -7.03 -23.12 4.30
N ASN A 264 -7.98 -22.60 5.07
CA ASN A 264 -8.93 -21.59 4.58
C ASN A 264 -8.30 -20.20 4.63
N THR A 265 -8.66 -19.35 3.67
CA THR A 265 -8.38 -17.90 3.70
C THR A 265 -9.68 -17.11 3.56
N ARG A 266 -9.74 -15.93 4.17
CA ARG A 266 -10.91 -15.04 4.14
C ARG A 266 -10.49 -13.59 3.99
N LEU A 267 -11.33 -12.80 3.33
CA LEU A 267 -11.13 -11.37 3.14
C LEU A 267 -12.45 -10.63 3.29
N LEU A 268 -12.41 -9.48 3.97
CA LEU A 268 -13.44 -8.46 3.95
C LEU A 268 -12.76 -7.09 3.89
N GLU A 269 -13.10 -6.27 2.92
CA GLU A 269 -12.60 -4.90 2.80
C GLU A 269 -13.76 -3.94 2.53
N LEU A 270 -13.69 -2.78 3.17
CA LEU A 270 -14.64 -1.69 3.08
C LEU A 270 -13.89 -0.41 2.75
N GLY A 271 -14.49 0.45 1.94
CA GLY A 271 -13.92 1.76 1.63
C GLY A 271 -15.00 2.80 1.43
N LEU A 272 -14.67 4.03 1.82
CA LEU A 272 -15.49 5.21 1.60
C LEU A 272 -14.60 6.36 1.15
N GLN A 273 -15.03 7.06 0.11
CA GLN A 273 -14.32 8.20 -0.43
C GLN A 273 -15.31 9.33 -0.71
N SER A 274 -14.99 10.53 -0.23
CA SER A 274 -15.75 11.74 -0.48
C SER A 274 -15.61 12.22 -1.93
N PRO A 275 -16.41 13.21 -2.38
CA PRO A 275 -16.18 13.88 -3.64
C PRO A 275 -14.76 14.48 -3.70
N LEU A 276 -14.07 14.29 -4.82
CA LEU A 276 -12.65 14.60 -4.96
C LEU A 276 -12.29 16.08 -4.92
N ARG A 277 -13.14 16.93 -5.51
CA ARG A 277 -12.92 18.38 -5.61
C ARG A 277 -13.70 19.17 -4.54
N ALA A 278 -14.11 18.52 -3.47
CA ALA A 278 -14.73 19.20 -2.34
C ALA A 278 -13.67 19.99 -1.56
N GLN A 279 -14.10 21.02 -0.81
CA GLN A 279 -13.22 21.76 0.09
C GLN A 279 -12.54 20.86 1.14
N GLN A 280 -13.17 19.73 1.44
CA GLN A 280 -12.62 18.69 2.29
C GLN A 280 -12.70 17.35 1.56
N SER A 281 -11.59 16.63 1.56
CA SER A 281 -11.53 15.25 1.10
C SER A 281 -11.40 14.29 2.26
N LEU A 282 -12.09 13.15 2.17
CA LEU A 282 -12.02 12.07 3.14
C LEU A 282 -11.89 10.75 2.39
N ARG A 283 -10.90 9.95 2.75
CA ARG A 283 -10.76 8.54 2.36
C ARG A 283 -10.67 7.69 3.61
N LEU A 284 -11.51 6.67 3.69
CA LEU A 284 -11.48 5.67 4.75
C LEU A 284 -11.42 4.29 4.12
N ARG A 285 -10.59 3.41 4.67
CA ARG A 285 -10.53 2.00 4.29
C ARG A 285 -10.36 1.16 5.54
N GLY A 286 -11.12 0.08 5.63
CA GLY A 286 -10.96 -0.90 6.70
C GLY A 286 -10.97 -2.30 6.12
N GLY A 287 -10.23 -3.21 6.74
CA GLY A 287 -10.16 -4.57 6.25
C GLY A 287 -9.93 -5.59 7.34
N TYR A 288 -10.34 -6.82 7.03
CA TYR A 288 -10.08 -8.03 7.76
C TYR A 288 -9.54 -9.06 6.76
N SER A 289 -8.45 -9.72 7.11
CA SER A 289 -7.97 -10.90 6.41
C SER A 289 -7.68 -12.03 7.38
N GLN A 290 -7.86 -13.25 6.91
CA GLN A 290 -7.45 -14.47 7.57
C GLN A 290 -6.59 -15.26 6.59
N SER A 291 -5.32 -15.47 6.89
CA SER A 291 -4.37 -16.19 6.04
C SER A 291 -3.30 -16.85 6.91
N ALA A 292 -2.28 -17.47 6.32
CA ALA A 292 -1.16 -18.04 7.05
C ALA A 292 -0.16 -16.96 7.47
N ALA A 293 0.48 -17.16 8.61
CA ALA A 293 1.64 -16.40 9.04
C ALA A 293 2.60 -17.29 9.85
N PHE A 294 3.53 -16.65 10.56
CA PHE A 294 4.62 -17.29 11.28
C PHE A 294 4.15 -18.34 12.28
N ASN A 295 3.07 -18.06 13.02
CA ASN A 295 2.55 -18.97 14.05
C ASN A 295 1.44 -19.91 13.57
N GLY A 296 1.22 -20.02 12.26
CA GLY A 296 0.33 -21.02 11.67
C GLY A 296 -0.69 -20.47 10.66
N PRO A 297 -1.67 -21.30 10.27
CA PRO A 297 -2.57 -21.01 9.15
C PRO A 297 -3.74 -20.06 9.47
N ASP A 298 -3.93 -19.67 10.73
CA ASP A 298 -5.07 -18.85 11.20
C ASP A 298 -4.65 -17.44 11.66
N TYR A 299 -3.74 -16.80 10.92
CA TYR A 299 -3.36 -15.42 11.16
C TYR A 299 -4.49 -14.50 10.71
N ARG A 300 -5.01 -13.71 11.65
CA ARG A 300 -6.15 -12.81 11.47
C ARG A 300 -5.67 -11.39 11.65
N TYR A 301 -5.74 -10.62 10.59
CA TYR A 301 -5.29 -9.24 10.55
C TYR A 301 -6.46 -8.30 10.35
N ARG A 302 -6.47 -7.19 11.09
CA ARG A 302 -7.46 -6.11 10.96
C ARG A 302 -6.74 -4.80 10.81
N TYR A 303 -7.26 -3.93 9.95
CA TYR A 303 -6.75 -2.58 9.82
C TYR A 303 -7.85 -1.55 9.57
N LEU A 304 -7.54 -0.31 9.91
CA LEU A 304 -8.27 0.89 9.57
C LEU A 304 -7.27 1.94 9.09
N GLN A 305 -7.53 2.52 7.93
CA GLN A 305 -6.76 3.60 7.33
C GLN A 305 -7.67 4.77 7.02
N GLY A 306 -7.20 5.98 7.28
CA GLY A 306 -7.91 7.21 6.97
C GLY A 306 -6.98 8.31 6.47
N GLU A 307 -7.49 9.13 5.57
CA GLU A 307 -6.87 10.35 5.08
C GLU A 307 -7.97 11.43 5.03
N TRP A 308 -7.70 12.56 5.66
CA TRP A 308 -8.54 13.75 5.58
C TRP A 308 -7.68 14.93 5.14
N ILE A 309 -8.15 15.68 4.16
CA ILE A 309 -7.46 16.87 3.63
C ILE A 309 -8.46 18.01 3.55
N ALA A 310 -8.06 19.19 4.01
CA ALA A 310 -8.80 20.44 3.87
C ALA A 310 -8.00 21.44 3.06
N ARG A 311 -8.66 22.06 2.07
CA ARG A 311 -8.13 23.14 1.25
C ARG A 311 -8.37 24.50 1.90
N PHE A 312 -7.42 25.43 1.77
CA PHE A 312 -7.54 26.82 2.23
C PHE A 312 -6.76 27.80 1.35
#